data_AF-A0A315QWI3-F1
#
_entry.id   AF-A0A315QWI3-F1
#
_cell.length_a   1.000
_cell.length_b   1.000
_cell.length_c   1.000
_cell.angle_alpha   90.00
_cell.angle_beta   90.00
_cell.angle_gamma   90.00
#
_symmetry.space_group_name_H-M   'P 1'
#
loop_
_entity.id
_entity.type
_entity.pdbx_description
1 polymer ?
#
loop_
_entity_poly.entity_id
_entity_poly.type
_entity_poly.pdbx_seq_one_letter_code
_entity_poly.pdbx_strand_id
1 'polypeptide(L)' 'MKNKVEKLDKGNPVALIPLFVFLVLYLGMGIYFSMQGVEMAFYQFPAPIAALVGIIVAFFMASGSMEERVSSLY' A
#
# COMPACT_ATOMS: atom_id res chain seq x y z
N MET A 1 -6.12 17.38 39.16
CA MET A 1 -5.54 16.43 38.19
C MET A 1 -6.46 16.36 36.97
N LYS A 2 -6.06 16.91 35.82
CA LYS A 2 -6.87 16.87 34.58
C LYS A 2 -6.43 15.66 33.76
N ASN A 3 -7.27 14.63 33.69
CA ASN A 3 -7.05 13.46 32.84
C ASN A 3 -7.09 13.88 31.37
N LYS A 4 -5.94 13.82 30.71
CA LYS A 4 -5.83 13.96 29.26
C LYS A 4 -6.29 12.63 28.67
N VAL A 5 -7.56 12.55 28.28
CA VAL A 5 -8.06 11.41 27.50
C VAL A 5 -7.21 11.36 26.24
N GLU A 6 -6.39 10.31 26.10
CA GLU A 6 -5.64 10.03 24.88
C GLU A 6 -6.64 9.96 23.72
N LYS A 7 -6.57 10.94 22.82
CA LYS A 7 -7.28 10.86 21.55
C LYS A 7 -6.67 9.68 20.80
N LEU A 8 -7.41 8.58 20.71
CA LEU A 8 -7.09 7.49 19.79
C LEU A 8 -7.00 8.12 18.39
N ASP A 9 -5.79 8.13 17.84
CA ASP A 9 -5.55 8.69 16.53
C ASP A 9 -6.43 7.93 15.54
N LYS A 10 -7.41 8.61 14.95
CA LYS A 10 -8.35 7.99 14.02
C LYS A 10 -7.54 7.70 12.77
N GLY A 11 -7.14 6.43 12.61
CA GLY A 11 -6.27 5.98 11.53
C GLY A 11 -6.71 6.56 10.18
N ASN A 12 -5.74 6.95 9.36
CA ASN A 12 -5.99 7.56 8.06
C ASN A 12 -6.28 6.48 7.01
N PRO A 13 -7.54 6.27 6.56
CA PRO A 13 -7.85 5.24 5.57
C PRO A 13 -7.16 5.48 4.22
N VAL A 14 -6.74 6.72 3.94
CA VAL A 14 -5.95 7.07 2.75
C VAL A 14 -4.59 6.36 2.78
N ALA A 15 -4.04 6.03 3.94
CA ALA A 15 -2.78 5.28 4.05
C ALA A 15 -2.87 3.85 3.47
N LEU A 16 -4.06 3.33 3.20
CA LEU A 16 -4.27 2.00 2.61
C LEU A 16 -4.25 1.99 1.08
N ILE A 17 -4.23 3.14 0.41
CA ILE A 17 -4.25 3.21 -1.06
C ILE A 17 -3.08 2.41 -1.70
N PRO A 18 -1.83 2.48 -1.23
CA PRO A 18 -0.73 1.67 -1.77
C PRO A 18 -1.01 0.16 -1.71
N LEU A 19 -1.60 -0.29 -0.61
CA LEU A 19 -1.98 -1.70 -0.41
C LEU A 19 -3.13 -2.08 -1.35
N PHE A 20 -4.12 -1.20 -1.50
CA PHE A 20 -5.24 -1.43 -2.40
C PHE A 20 -4.78 -1.53 -3.87
N VAL A 21 -3.88 -0.65 -4.30
CA VAL A 21 -3.26 -0.71 -5.64
C VAL A 21 -2.53 -2.03 -5.85
N PHE A 22 -1.74 -2.47 -4.86
CA PHE A 22 -1.09 -3.78 -4.90
C PHE A 22 -2.09 -4.92 -5.09
N LEU A 23 -3.17 -4.94 -4.29
CA LEU A 23 -4.18 -6.00 -4.34
C LEU A 23 -4.90 -6.03 -5.69
N VAL A 24 -5.35 -4.88 -6.19
CA VAL A 24 -6.05 -4.79 -7.48
C VAL A 24 -5.16 -5.23 -8.62
N LEU A 25 -3.88 -4.81 -8.63
CA LEU A 25 -2.95 -5.22 -9.68
C LEU A 25 -2.61 -6.70 -9.61
N TYR A 26 -2.22 -7.21 -8.44
CA TYR A 26 -1.80 -8.60 -8.28
C TYR A 26 -2.96 -9.58 -8.51
N LEU A 27 -4.10 -9.35 -7.84
CA LEU A 27 -5.28 -10.20 -7.99
C LEU A 27 -5.92 -10.01 -9.36
N GLY A 28 -6.00 -8.79 -9.87
CA GLY A 28 -6.53 -8.50 -11.19
C GLY A 28 -5.77 -9.23 -12.30
N MET A 29 -4.43 -9.20 -12.26
CA MET A 29 -3.61 -9.94 -13.23
C MET A 29 -3.74 -11.46 -13.07
N GLY A 30 -3.74 -11.97 -11.83
CA GLY A 30 -3.93 -13.40 -11.58
C GLY A 30 -5.29 -13.91 -12.07
N ILE A 31 -6.37 -13.17 -11.82
CA ILE A 31 -7.71 -13.49 -12.31
C ILE A 31 -7.77 -13.39 -13.83
N TYR A 32 -7.24 -12.31 -14.42
CA TYR A 32 -7.21 -12.12 -15.86
C TYR A 32 -6.52 -13.29 -16.57
N PHE A 33 -5.32 -13.67 -16.14
CA PHE A 33 -4.60 -14.82 -16.70
C PHE A 33 -5.28 -16.16 -16.41
N SER A 34 -5.91 -16.30 -15.24
CA SER A 34 -6.70 -17.50 -14.92
C SER A 34 -7.89 -17.67 -15.86
N MET A 35 -8.58 -16.58 -16.21
CA MET A 35 -9.68 -16.60 -17.19
C MET A 35 -9.22 -16.93 -18.62
N GLN A 36 -7.94 -16.66 -18.94
CA GLN A 36 -7.33 -17.05 -20.21
C GLN A 36 -6.81 -18.50 -20.22
N GLY A 37 -6.96 -19.25 -19.11
CA GLY A 37 -6.47 -20.62 -18.98
C GLY A 37 -4.95 -20.73 -18.87
N VAL A 38 -4.26 -19.66 -18.49
CA VAL A 38 -2.80 -19.66 -18.35
C VAL A 38 -2.40 -20.45 -17.11
N GLU A 39 -1.53 -21.46 -17.30
CA GLU A 39 -0.94 -22.20 -16.19
C GLU A 39 -0.11 -21.27 -15.31
N MET A 40 -0.21 -21.49 -13.99
CA MET A 40 0.50 -20.68 -13.00
C MET A 40 0.23 -19.17 -13.19
N ALA A 41 -1.03 -18.79 -13.45
CA ALA A 41 -1.47 -17.42 -13.73
C ALA A 41 -0.88 -16.36 -12.79
N PHE A 42 -0.82 -16.62 -11.48
CA PHE A 42 -0.25 -15.70 -10.48
C PHE A 42 1.29 -15.59 -10.51
N TYR A 43 1.98 -16.45 -11.25
CA TYR A 43 3.42 -16.41 -11.46
C TYR A 43 3.80 -15.57 -12.68
N GLN A 44 2.88 -15.40 -13.64
CA GLN A 44 3.09 -14.57 -14.82
C GLN A 44 3.25 -13.09 -14.48
N PHE A 45 2.58 -12.65 -13.41
CA PHE A 45 2.78 -11.33 -12.83
C PHE A 45 3.26 -11.47 -11.37
N PRO A 46 4.58 -11.51 -11.13
CA PRO A 46 5.12 -11.72 -9.79
C PRO A 46 4.65 -10.66 -8.79
N ALA A 47 4.25 -11.10 -7.59
CA ALA A 47 3.85 -10.21 -6.50
C ALA A 47 4.86 -9.09 -6.19
N PRO A 48 6.19 -9.29 -6.27
CA PRO A 48 7.15 -8.19 -6.08
C PRO A 48 6.95 -7.02 -7.05
N ILE A 49 6.55 -7.27 -8.29
CA ILE A 49 6.31 -6.20 -9.28
C ILE A 49 5.09 -5.38 -8.89
N ALA A 50 4.00 -6.05 -8.49
CA ALA A 50 2.81 -5.39 -7.96
C ALA A 50 3.14 -4.53 -6.73
N ALA A 51 3.98 -5.06 -5.83
CA ALA A 51 4.40 -4.37 -4.62
C ALA A 51 5.23 -3.12 -4.92
N LEU A 52 6.11 -3.16 -5.92
CA LEU A 52 6.87 -1.98 -6.37
C LEU A 52 5.94 -0.87 -6.87
N VAL A 53 4.88 -1.21 -7.61
CA VAL A 53 3.89 -0.20 -8.02
C VAL A 53 3.20 0.42 -6.81
N GLY A 54 2.80 -0.40 -5.83
CA GLY A 54 2.26 0.10 -4.56
C GLY A 54 3.23 1.02 -3.83
N ILE A 55 4.52 0.68 -3.76
CA ILE A 55 5.56 1.50 -3.15
C ILE A 55 5.71 2.84 -3.87
N ILE A 56 5.71 2.84 -5.21
CA ILE A 56 5.77 4.09 -6.01
C ILE A 56 4.56 4.98 -5.68
N VAL A 57 3.36 4.41 -5.60
CA VAL A 57 2.16 5.14 -5.17
C VAL A 57 2.30 5.68 -3.75
N ALA A 58 2.86 4.89 -2.82
CA ALA A 58 3.13 5.34 -1.46
C ALA A 58 4.09 6.53 -1.42
N PHE A 59 5.11 6.55 -2.28
CA PHE A 59 6.03 7.69 -2.41
C PHE A 59 5.35 8.94 -2.96
N PHE A 60 4.47 8.82 -3.95
CA PHE A 60 3.70 9.97 -4.45
C PHE A 60 2.70 10.51 -3.42
N MET A 61 2.11 9.62 -2.62
CA MET A 61 1.21 9.98 -1.52
C MET A 61 1.94 10.53 -0.30
N ALA A 62 3.23 10.23 -0.18
CA ALA A 62 4.10 10.79 0.83
C ALA A 62 4.46 12.24 0.51
N SER A 63 3.46 13.13 0.55
CA SER A 63 3.65 14.57 0.46
C SER A 63 4.00 15.14 1.84
N GLY A 64 5.27 15.05 2.22
CA GLY A 64 5.89 15.62 3.42
C GLY A 64 7.39 15.38 3.31
N SER A 65 8.24 16.32 3.74
CA SER A 65 9.69 16.16 3.62
C SER A 65 10.15 14.93 4.41
N MET A 66 11.18 14.24 3.91
CA MET A 66 11.79 13.15 4.68
C MET A 66 12.26 13.64 6.06
N GLU A 67 12.67 14.91 6.17
CA GLU A 67 12.95 15.60 7.44
C GLU A 67 11.81 15.50 8.45
N GLU A 68 10.56 15.76 8.06
CA GLU A 68 9.42 15.82 8.99
C GLU A 68 9.10 14.43 9.60
N ARG A 69 9.39 13.37 8.83
CA ARG A 69 9.20 11.97 9.23
C ARG A 69 10.34 11.43 10.08
N VAL A 70 11.56 11.91 9.84
CA VAL A 70 12.74 11.54 10.63
C VAL A 70 12.78 12.34 11.94
N SER A 71 12.30 13.59 11.95
CA SER A 71 12.23 14.39 13.17
C SER A 71 11.18 13.89 14.17
N SER A 72 10.16 13.13 13.73
CA SER A 72 9.23 12.49 14.67
C SER A 72 9.79 11.24 15.35
N LEU A 73 11.01 10.81 14.98
CA LEU A 73 11.70 9.65 15.56
C LEU A 73 12.73 10.04 16.64
N TYR A 74 12.99 11.34 16.85
CA TYR A 74 13.84 11.90 17.90
C TYR A 74 13.04 12.86 18.77
#